data_AF-A0A8J7L600-F1
#
_entry.id   AF-A0A8J7L600-F1
#
_cell.length_a   1.000
_cell.length_b   1.000
_cell.length_c   1.000
_cell.angle_alpha   90.00
_cell.angle_beta   90.00
_cell.angle_gamma   90.00
#
_symmetry.space_group_name_H-M   'P 1'
#
loop_
_entity.id
_entity.type
_entity.pdbx_description
1 polymer ?
#
loop_
_entity_poly.entity_id
_entity_poly.type
_entity_poly.pdbx_seq_one_letter_code
_entity_poly.pdbx_strand_id
1 'polypeptide(L)' 'MKTNLKNRQNRLLKWVAKGLKYFLLALLGCAIAFVVSHVFNAVLIIKILQSPELWTLFLRIAVFLFCLFVIAMMIESWG' A
#
# COMPACT_ATOMS: atom_id res chain seq x y z
N MET A 1 -5.36 18.66 -30.13
CA MET A 1 -6.23 18.51 -28.93
C MET A 1 -5.68 17.38 -28.04
N LYS A 2 -4.62 17.62 -27.24
CA LYS A 2 -3.90 16.58 -26.46
C LYS A 2 -3.71 16.94 -24.96
N THR A 3 -4.35 17.99 -24.48
CA THR A 3 -4.13 18.56 -23.12
C THR A 3 -4.86 17.81 -22.01
N ASN A 4 -5.96 17.11 -22.32
CA ASN A 4 -6.77 16.40 -21.32
C ASN A 4 -6.13 15.09 -20.79
N LEU A 5 -5.27 14.43 -21.56
CA LEU A 5 -4.60 13.19 -21.13
C LEU A 5 -3.52 13.47 -20.08
N LYS A 6 -2.67 14.48 -20.31
CA LYS A 6 -1.59 14.87 -19.39
C LYS A 6 -2.13 15.34 -18.03
N ASN A 7 -3.25 16.07 -18.00
CA ASN A 7 -3.88 16.50 -16.74
C ASN A 7 -4.52 15.33 -15.96
N ARG A 8 -5.05 14.30 -16.65
CA ARG A 8 -5.58 13.09 -15.99
C ARG A 8 -4.47 12.17 -15.48
N GLN A 9 -3.36 12.04 -16.20
CA GLN A 9 -2.18 11.30 -15.73
C GLN A 9 -1.64 11.90 -14.43
N ASN A 10 -1.39 13.22 -14.37
CA ASN A 10 -0.91 13.87 -13.16
C ASN A 10 -1.84 13.68 -11.96
N ARG A 11 -3.16 13.60 -12.18
CA ARG A 11 -4.11 13.25 -11.11
C ARG A 11 -3.97 11.79 -10.71
N LEU A 12 -3.98 10.85 -11.64
CA LEU A 12 -3.86 9.43 -11.34
C LEU A 12 -2.59 9.11 -10.56
N LEU A 13 -1.44 9.64 -10.97
CA LEU A 13 -0.18 9.53 -10.24
C LEU A 13 -0.27 10.11 -8.83
N LYS A 14 -0.88 11.30 -8.68
CA LYS A 14 -1.09 11.90 -7.36
C LYS A 14 -2.00 11.04 -6.48
N TRP A 15 -3.02 10.40 -7.05
CA TRP A 15 -3.89 9.47 -6.32
C TRP A 15 -3.15 8.19 -5.92
N VAL A 16 -2.36 7.59 -6.81
CA VAL A 16 -1.58 6.38 -6.52
C VAL A 16 -0.46 6.67 -5.51
N ALA A 17 0.27 7.77 -5.64
CA ALA A 17 1.28 8.20 -4.67
C ALA A 17 0.66 8.47 -3.29
N LYS A 18 -0.53 9.09 -3.26
CA LYS A 18 -1.26 9.31 -2.02
C LYS A 18 -1.75 7.98 -1.41
N GLY A 19 -2.23 7.05 -2.24
CA GLY A 19 -2.59 5.69 -1.84
C GLY A 19 -1.40 4.93 -1.25
N LEU A 20 -0.24 4.99 -1.89
CA LEU A 20 1.00 4.38 -1.39
C LEU A 20 1.43 4.99 -0.05
N LYS A 21 1.31 6.31 0.11
CA LYS A 21 1.59 6.98 1.39
C LYS A 21 0.67 6.47 2.51
N TYR A 22 -0.64 6.36 2.24
CA TYR A 22 -1.58 5.81 3.22
C TYR A 22 -1.33 4.32 3.49
N PHE A 23 -0.93 3.55 2.47
CA PHE A 23 -0.56 2.15 2.64
C PHE A 23 0.66 1.99 3.56
N LEU A 24 1.72 2.78 3.35
CA LEU A 24 2.88 2.82 4.24
C LEU A 24 2.49 3.20 5.68
N LEU A 25 1.58 4.16 5.83
CA LEU A 25 1.09 4.57 7.15
C LEU A 25 0.33 3.44 7.86
N ALA A 26 -0.51 2.69 7.13
CA ALA A 26 -1.21 1.53 7.64
C ALA A 26 -0.26 0.40 8.02
N LEU A 27 0.79 0.18 7.21
CA LEU A 27 1.84 -0.80 7.44
C LEU A 27 2.64 -0.47 8.71
N LEU A 28 2.96 0.82 8.90
CA LEU A 28 3.58 1.30 10.14
C LEU A 28 2.67 1.08 11.35
N GLY A 29 1.37 1.36 11.23
CA GLY A 29 0.39 1.08 12.28
C GLY A 29 0.33 -0.41 12.66
N CYS A 30 0.31 -1.30 11.65
CA CYS A 30 0.38 -2.75 11.88
C CYS A 30 1.69 -3.16 12.56
N ALA A 31 2.83 -2.61 12.15
CA ALA A 31 4.12 -2.90 12.76
C ALA A 31 4.15 -2.48 14.23
N ILE A 32 3.60 -1.31 14.56
CA ILE A 32 3.48 -0.84 15.96
C ILE A 32 2.58 -1.78 16.77
N ALA A 33 1.41 -2.13 16.24
CA ALA A 33 0.50 -3.08 16.90
C ALA A 33 1.14 -4.46 17.13
N PHE A 34 1.99 -4.91 16.19
CA PHE A 34 2.75 -6.15 16.31
C PHE A 34 3.76 -6.07 17.46
N VAL A 35 4.58 -5.02 17.50
CA VAL A 35 5.57 -4.81 18.57
C VAL A 35 4.89 -4.72 19.93
N VAL A 36 3.81 -3.93 20.06
CA VAL A 36 3.07 -3.80 21.31
C VAL A 36 2.46 -5.14 21.75
N SER A 37 1.83 -5.89 20.84
CA SER A 37 1.25 -7.20 21.16
C SER A 37 2.31 -8.21 21.60
N HIS A 38 3.49 -8.14 21.01
CA HIS A 38 4.64 -8.98 21.37
C HIS A 38 5.21 -8.60 22.74
N VAL A 39 5.32 -7.31 23.07
CA VAL A 39 5.78 -6.82 24.38
C VAL A 39 4.80 -7.19 25.50
N PHE A 40 3.49 -7.10 25.24
CA PHE A 40 2.46 -7.46 26.20
C PHE A 40 2.18 -8.97 26.26
N ASN A 41 2.90 -9.79 25.48
CA ASN A 41 2.72 -11.24 25.35
C ASN A 41 1.24 -11.65 25.14
N ALA A 42 0.50 -10.84 24.38
CA ALA A 42 -0.90 -11.06 24.10
C ALA A 42 -1.04 -12.18 23.04
N VAL A 43 -0.90 -13.43 23.48
CA VAL A 43 -0.84 -14.65 22.65
C VAL A 43 -1.95 -14.71 21.60
N LEU A 44 -3.16 -14.24 21.95
CA LEU A 44 -4.32 -14.24 21.06
C LEU A 44 -4.19 -13.21 19.93
N ILE A 45 -3.64 -12.03 20.22
CA ILE A 45 -3.42 -10.96 19.24
C ILE A 45 -2.25 -11.33 18.32
N ILE A 46 -1.18 -11.92 18.87
CA ILE A 46 -0.04 -12.41 18.10
C ILE A 46 -0.49 -13.49 17.10
N LYS A 47 -1.34 -14.44 17.52
CA LYS A 47 -1.90 -15.48 16.64
C LYS A 47 -2.71 -14.93 15.48
N ILE A 48 -3.56 -13.93 15.73
CA ILE A 48 -4.37 -13.30 14.70
C ILE A 48 -3.47 -12.51 13.76
N LEU A 49 -2.54 -11.73 14.30
CA LEU A 49 -1.68 -10.83 13.51
C LEU A 49 -0.63 -11.58 12.69
N GLN A 50 -0.19 -12.74 13.16
CA GLN A 50 0.72 -13.66 12.45
C GLN A 50 -0.05 -14.67 11.58
N SER A 51 -1.37 -14.53 11.43
CA SER A 51 -2.12 -15.42 10.56
C SER A 51 -1.61 -15.29 9.11
N PRO A 52 -1.25 -16.42 8.47
CA PRO A 52 -0.69 -16.40 7.12
C PRO A 52 -1.70 -15.82 6.12
N GLU A 53 -3.00 -15.95 6.40
CA GLU A 53 -4.08 -15.40 5.57
C GLU A 53 -4.05 -13.86 5.53
N LEU A 54 -3.90 -13.21 6.69
CA LEU A 54 -3.77 -11.75 6.76
C LEU A 54 -2.51 -11.29 6.03
N TRP A 55 -1.39 -11.99 6.22
CA TRP A 55 -0.14 -11.65 5.56
C TRP A 55 -0.20 -11.84 4.04
N THR A 56 -0.90 -12.88 3.59
CA THR A 56 -1.14 -13.13 2.17
C THR A 56 -2.04 -12.05 1.55
N LEU A 57 -3.11 -11.65 2.24
CA LEU A 57 -3.98 -10.55 1.83
C LEU A 57 -3.20 -9.24 1.75
N PHE A 58 -2.37 -8.97 2.76
CA PHE A 58 -1.56 -7.77 2.84
C PHE A 58 -0.53 -7.69 1.70
N LEU A 59 0.18 -8.80 1.44
CA LEU A 59 1.08 -8.93 0.29
C LEU A 59 0.35 -8.76 -1.04
N ARG A 60 -0.83 -9.35 -1.20
CA ARG A 60 -1.65 -9.18 -2.41
C ARG A 60 -1.99 -7.71 -2.66
N ILE A 61 -2.43 -7.00 -1.62
CA ILE A 61 -2.78 -5.58 -1.71
C ILE A 61 -1.53 -4.76 -2.04
N ALA A 62 -0.39 -5.06 -1.39
CA ALA A 62 0.89 -4.40 -1.67
C ALA A 62 1.33 -4.57 -3.13
N VAL A 63 1.27 -5.81 -3.65
CA VAL A 63 1.62 -6.13 -5.04
C VAL A 63 0.67 -5.41 -6.01
N PHE A 64 -0.63 -5.38 -5.72
CA PHE A 64 -1.60 -4.69 -6.57
C PHE A 64 -1.35 -3.18 -6.63
N LEU A 65 -1.07 -2.55 -5.49
CA LEU A 65 -0.67 -1.14 -5.39
C LEU A 65 0.65 -0.87 -6.12
N PHE A 66 1.63 -1.76 -5.97
CA PHE A 66 2.92 -1.63 -6.65
C PHE A 66 2.77 -1.72 -8.17
N CYS A 67 1.98 -2.68 -8.68
CA CYS A 67 1.67 -2.77 -10.11
C CYS A 67 1.00 -1.49 -10.63
N LEU A 68 0.00 -0.96 -9.91
CA LEU A 68 -0.63 0.31 -10.28
C LEU A 68 0.35 1.48 -10.26
N PHE A 69 1.30 1.49 -9.33
CA PHE A 69 2.37 2.48 -9.27
C PHE A 69 3.31 2.40 -10.48
N VAL A 70 3.77 1.20 -10.83
CA VAL A 70 4.62 0.99 -12.01
C VAL A 70 3.91 1.38 -13.30
N ILE A 71 2.64 1.00 -13.46
CA ILE A 71 1.83 1.38 -14.61
C ILE A 71 1.70 2.91 -14.69
N ALA A 72 1.42 3.57 -13.56
CA ALA A 72 1.33 5.02 -13.51
C ALA A 72 2.65 5.71 -13.91
N MET A 73 3.79 5.20 -13.41
CA MET A 73 5.12 5.71 -13.75
C MET A 73 5.48 5.48 -15.23
N MET A 74 5.17 4.30 -15.78
CA MET A 74 5.40 3.99 -17.20
C MET A 74 4.57 4.93 -18.11
N ILE A 75 3.34 5.21 -17.69
CA ILE A 75 2.45 6.16 -18.36
C ILE A 75 3.01 7.59 -18.27
N GLU A 76 3.60 8.01 -17.13
CA GLU A 76 4.28 9.30 -17.01
C GLU A 76 5.49 9.41 -17.94
N SER A 77 6.32 8.36 -17.99
CA SER A 77 7.54 8.32 -18.80
C SER A 77 7.29 8.36 -20.31
N TRP A 78 6.06 8.06 -20.78
CA TRP A 78 5.71 8.04 -22.20
C TRP A 78 5.04 9.36 -22.68
N GLY A 79 4.78 10.35 -21.80
CA GLY A 79 4.07 11.60 -22.11
C GLY A 79 4.88 12.89 -21.91
#